data_AF-D3JUV6-F1
#
_entry.id   AF-D3JUV6-F1
#
_cell.length_a   1.000
_cell.length_b   1.000
_cell.length_c   1.000
_cell.angle_alpha   90.00
_cell.angle_beta   90.00
_cell.angle_gamma   90.00
#
_symmetry.space_group_name_H-M   'P 1'
#
loop_
_entity.id
_entity.type
_entity.pdbx_description
1 polymer ?
#
loop_
_entity_poly.entity_id
_entity_poly.type
_entity_poly.pdbx_seq_one_letter_code
_entity_poly.pdbx_strand_id
1 'polypeptide(L)'
;ERFAWSFDGVKFSSAEPLRLTYGERLRIVLVNDTMMAHPIHLHGMWSDLEDDDGRFHVRKHTVDMPPGTKRSYRVTADALGRWAYHCHLLFHMEA
;
A
#
# COMPACT_ATOMS: atom_id res chain seq x y z
N GLU A 1 8.48 22.98 7.25
CA GLU A 1 8.27 21.90 6.26
C GLU A 1 6.77 21.72 6.07
N ARG A 2 6.23 21.85 4.85
CA ARG A 2 4.77 22.06 4.65
C ARG A 2 4.01 20.85 4.10
N PHE A 3 4.69 19.72 3.90
CA PHE A 3 4.08 18.46 3.45
C PHE A 3 4.76 17.29 4.17
N ALA A 4 3.97 16.41 4.78
CA ALA A 4 4.44 15.15 5.36
C ALA A 4 3.74 14.01 4.62
N TRP A 5 4.53 13.13 4.00
CA TRP A 5 4.03 11.95 3.31
C TRP A 5 4.25 10.74 4.21
N SER A 6 3.16 10.14 4.66
CA SER A 6 3.21 9.06 5.64
C SER A 6 1.98 8.17 5.51
N PHE A 7 2.09 6.95 6.00
CA PHE A 7 0.92 6.13 6.29
C PHE A 7 0.47 6.47 7.71
N ASP A 8 -0.83 6.74 7.88
CA ASP A 8 -1.46 7.00 9.19
C ASP A 8 -0.77 8.12 10.01
N GLY A 9 -0.17 9.11 9.34
CA GLY A 9 0.56 10.21 9.99
C GLY A 9 1.95 9.83 10.54
N VAL A 10 2.41 8.58 10.35
CA VAL A 10 3.69 8.09 10.87
C VAL A 10 4.76 8.12 9.79
N LYS A 11 5.80 8.94 9.99
CA LYS A 11 6.96 9.00 9.09
C LYS A 11 7.63 7.63 9.00
N PHE A 12 8.20 7.29 7.84
CA PHE A 12 8.85 6.00 7.61
C PHE A 12 9.94 5.68 8.65
N SER A 13 10.74 6.66 9.05
CA SER A 13 11.79 6.51 10.08
C SER A 13 11.26 6.13 11.46
N SER A 14 9.98 6.35 11.73
CA SER A 14 9.29 6.00 12.98
C SER A 14 8.24 4.89 12.80
N ALA A 15 8.07 4.37 11.58
CA ALA A 15 7.06 3.37 11.27
C ALA A 15 7.53 1.96 11.66
N GLU A 16 6.64 1.18 12.26
CA GLU A 16 6.85 -0.25 12.44
C GLU A 16 6.42 -1.04 11.19
N PRO A 17 7.08 -2.17 10.87
CA PRO A 17 6.68 -2.99 9.75
C PRO A 17 5.31 -3.65 9.98
N LEU A 18 4.52 -3.77 8.91
CA LEU A 18 3.36 -4.66 8.88
C LEU A 18 3.86 -6.10 9.01
N ARG A 19 3.47 -6.79 10.08
CA ARG A 19 3.87 -8.19 10.34
C ARG A 19 2.82 -9.12 9.79
N LEU A 20 3.22 -9.93 8.82
CA LEU A 20 2.37 -10.94 8.22
C LEU A 20 2.79 -12.34 8.64
N THR A 21 1.82 -13.24 8.79
CA THR A 21 2.00 -14.67 8.98
C THR A 21 2.08 -15.36 7.63
N TYR A 22 3.12 -16.16 7.40
CA TYR A 22 3.29 -16.90 6.15
C TYR A 22 2.04 -17.76 5.84
N GLY A 23 1.55 -17.66 4.61
CA GLY A 23 0.35 -18.35 4.12
C GLY A 23 -0.97 -17.65 4.46
N GLU A 24 -0.97 -16.58 5.27
CA GLU A 24 -2.20 -15.84 5.52
C GLU A 24 -2.65 -15.06 4.28
N ARG A 25 -3.96 -14.84 4.18
CA ARG A 25 -4.54 -13.97 3.16
C ARG A 25 -5.29 -12.85 3.84
N LEU A 26 -4.88 -11.63 3.55
CA LEU A 26 -5.38 -10.42 4.19
C LEU A 26 -5.86 -9.41 3.16
N ARG A 27 -6.64 -8.43 3.63
CA ARG A 27 -7.07 -7.28 2.85
C ARG A 27 -6.37 -6.03 3.38
N ILE A 28 -5.68 -5.32 2.50
CA ILE A 28 -5.18 -3.98 2.78
C ILE A 28 -6.22 -2.99 2.27
N VAL A 29 -6.57 -2.02 3.11
CA VAL A 29 -7.47 -0.93 2.76
C VAL A 29 -6.68 0.36 2.83
N LEU A 30 -6.59 1.07 1.70
CA LEU A 30 -5.93 2.35 1.61
C LEU A 30 -6.97 3.46 1.50
N VAL A 31 -6.74 4.52 2.27
CA VAL A 31 -7.50 5.76 2.21
C VAL A 31 -6.49 6.84 1.86
N ASN A 32 -6.70 7.52 0.74
CA ASN A 32 -5.93 8.70 0.39
C ASN A 32 -6.79 9.93 0.69
N ASP A 33 -6.59 10.51 1.86
CA ASP A 33 -7.22 11.75 2.32
C ASP A 33 -6.41 13.00 1.96
N THR A 34 -5.35 12.86 1.15
CA THR A 34 -4.52 13.98 0.70
C THR A 34 -4.96 14.48 -0.69
N MET A 35 -4.38 15.62 -1.08
CA MET A 35 -4.63 16.26 -2.37
C MET A 35 -3.75 15.74 -3.53
N MET A 36 -2.91 14.73 -3.29
CA MET A 36 -1.99 14.19 -4.30
C MET A 36 -2.15 12.69 -4.49
N ALA A 37 -1.84 12.20 -5.69
CA ALA A 37 -1.85 10.77 -5.96
C ALA A 37 -0.71 10.07 -5.21
N HIS A 38 -0.94 8.82 -4.79
CA HIS A 38 0.07 7.96 -4.17
C HIS A 38 0.05 6.56 -4.79
N PRO A 39 0.90 6.27 -5.78
CA PRO A 39 1.04 4.90 -6.29
C PRO A 39 1.73 4.06 -5.21
N ILE A 40 1.02 3.14 -4.58
CA ILE A 40 1.57 2.33 -3.49
C ILE A 40 2.10 1.01 -4.03
N HIS A 41 3.37 0.72 -3.76
CA HIS A 41 4.08 -0.46 -4.22
C HIS A 41 4.40 -1.39 -3.06
N LEU A 42 4.09 -2.67 -3.25
CA LEU A 42 4.47 -3.77 -2.37
C LEU A 42 5.49 -4.67 -3.09
N HIS A 43 6.67 -4.81 -2.50
CA HIS A 43 7.70 -5.73 -2.99
C HIS A 43 7.35 -7.17 -2.64
N GLY A 44 7.88 -8.16 -3.37
CA GLY A 44 7.86 -9.58 -2.97
C GLY A 44 6.52 -10.31 -3.11
N MET A 45 5.39 -9.61 -3.04
CA MET A 45 4.04 -10.20 -3.14
C MET A 45 3.19 -9.45 -4.16
N TRP A 46 2.07 -10.06 -4.55
CA TRP A 46 1.10 -9.46 -5.46
C TRP A 46 -0.06 -8.78 -4.72
N SER A 47 -0.56 -7.69 -5.29
CA SER A 47 -1.81 -7.04 -4.89
C SER A 47 -2.93 -7.46 -5.84
N ASP A 48 -3.88 -8.23 -5.31
CA ASP A 48 -5.10 -8.64 -6.02
C ASP A 48 -6.17 -7.57 -5.80
N LEU A 49 -6.33 -6.66 -6.76
CA LEU A 49 -7.37 -5.63 -6.71
C LEU A 49 -8.74 -6.28 -6.94
N GLU A 50 -9.71 -5.82 -6.17
CA GLU A 50 -11.09 -6.33 -6.22
C GLU A 50 -12.08 -5.21 -6.55
N ASP A 51 -13.24 -5.59 -7.09
CA ASP A 51 -14.39 -4.70 -7.20
C ASP A 51 -15.09 -4.50 -5.83
N ASP A 52 -16.14 -3.69 -5.80
CA ASP A 52 -16.90 -3.39 -4.58
C ASP A 52 -17.62 -4.63 -4.00
N ASP A 53 -17.87 -5.65 -4.83
CA ASP A 53 -18.44 -6.94 -4.44
C ASP A 53 -17.36 -7.94 -3.96
N GLY A 54 -16.08 -7.55 -3.97
CA GLY A 54 -14.95 -8.37 -3.56
C GLY A 54 -14.52 -9.42 -4.60
N ARG A 55 -14.95 -9.30 -5.86
CA ARG A 55 -14.50 -10.16 -6.97
C ARG A 55 -13.15 -9.67 -7.49
N PHE A 56 -12.29 -10.61 -7.84
CA PHE A 56 -10.99 -10.30 -8.44
C PHE A 56 -11.16 -9.51 -9.74
N HIS A 57 -10.41 -8.42 -9.86
CA HIS A 57 -10.39 -7.58 -11.05
C HIS A 57 -9.04 -7.72 -11.77
N VAL A 58 -7.94 -7.39 -11.10
CA VAL A 58 -6.60 -7.39 -11.72
C VAL A 58 -5.52 -7.56 -10.67
N ARG A 59 -4.42 -8.21 -11.07
CA ARG A 59 -3.22 -8.38 -10.26
C ARG A 59 -2.18 -7.33 -10.64
N LYS A 60 -1.66 -6.61 -9.65
CA LYS A 60 -0.62 -5.58 -9.82
C LYS A 60 0.39 -5.63 -8.68
N HIS A 61 1.59 -5.12 -8.91
CA HIS A 61 2.57 -4.87 -7.84
C HIS A 61 2.51 -3.43 -7.32
N THR A 62 1.86 -2.52 -8.06
CA THR A 62 1.66 -1.12 -7.67
C THR A 62 0.20 -0.74 -7.86
N VAL A 63 -0.42 -0.18 -6.82
CA VAL A 63 -1.82 0.23 -6.79
C VAL A 63 -1.89 1.75 -6.83
N ASP A 64 -2.60 2.30 -7.81
CA ASP A 64 -2.85 3.73 -7.91
C ASP A 64 -3.85 4.18 -6.84
N MET A 65 -3.49 5.21 -6.06
CA MET A 65 -4.39 5.89 -5.12
C MET A 65 -4.56 7.36 -5.51
N PRO A 66 -5.59 7.72 -6.29
CA PRO A 66 -5.92 9.11 -6.56
C PRO A 66 -6.35 9.89 -5.29
N PRO A 67 -6.31 11.23 -5.31
CA PRO A 67 -6.77 12.06 -4.20
C PRO A 67 -8.23 11.77 -3.80
N GLY A 68 -8.51 11.76 -2.49
CA GLY A 68 -9.87 11.57 -1.95
C GLY A 68 -10.49 10.20 -2.19
N THR A 69 -9.68 9.18 -2.52
CA THR A 69 -10.18 7.83 -2.82
C THR A 69 -9.91 6.82 -1.72
N LYS A 70 -10.71 5.76 -1.71
CA LYS A 70 -10.50 4.55 -0.92
C LYS A 70 -10.40 3.36 -1.86
N ARG A 71 -9.41 2.51 -1.66
CA ARG A 71 -9.28 1.23 -2.40
C ARG A 71 -8.90 0.11 -1.47
N SER A 72 -9.23 -1.11 -1.85
CA SER A 72 -8.80 -2.30 -1.13
C SER A 72 -8.30 -3.36 -2.09
N TYR A 73 -7.32 -4.14 -1.65
CA TYR A 73 -6.79 -5.27 -2.39
C TYR A 73 -6.39 -6.39 -1.43
N ARG A 74 -6.38 -7.61 -1.93
CA ARG A 74 -5.92 -8.77 -1.17
C ARG A 74 -4.43 -9.04 -1.42
N VAL A 75 -3.77 -9.51 -0.37
CA VAL A 75 -2.39 -10.00 -0.41
C VAL A 75 -2.38 -11.39 0.20
N THR A 76 -1.71 -12.32 -0.47
CA THR A 76 -1.35 -13.62 0.11
C THR A 76 0.10 -13.54 0.53
N ALA A 77 0.41 -13.79 1.80
CA ALA A 77 1.76 -13.73 2.33
C ALA A 77 2.55 -15.00 1.97
N ASP A 78 2.93 -15.15 0.70
CA ASP A 78 3.58 -16.34 0.14
C ASP A 78 5.08 -16.19 -0.12
N ALA A 79 5.66 -15.02 0.20
CA ALA A 79 7.09 -14.74 0.07
C ALA A 79 7.72 -14.41 1.43
N LEU A 80 8.61 -15.29 1.92
CA LEU A 80 9.36 -15.06 3.16
C LEU A 80 10.40 -13.94 2.96
N GLY A 81 10.45 -12.97 3.88
CA GLY A 81 11.42 -11.90 3.84
C GLY A 81 10.96 -10.62 4.54
N ARG A 82 11.74 -9.55 4.34
CA ARG A 82 11.32 -8.18 4.66
C ARG A 82 11.16 -7.43 3.34
N TRP A 83 9.93 -7.00 3.07
CA TRP A 83 9.57 -6.39 1.80
C TRP A 83 9.20 -4.94 2.02
N ALA A 84 9.77 -4.06 1.19
CA ALA A 84 9.43 -2.65 1.25
C ALA A 84 7.97 -2.45 0.81
N TYR A 85 7.29 -1.56 1.53
CA TYR A 85 5.93 -1.16 1.25
C TYR A 85 5.85 0.37 1.31
N HIS A 86 5.71 1.01 0.16
CA HIS A 86 5.98 2.43 0.04
C HIS A 86 5.25 3.08 -1.13
N CYS A 87 5.14 4.41 -1.09
CA CYS A 87 4.74 5.19 -2.26
C CYS A 87 5.86 5.19 -3.31
N HIS A 88 5.51 5.07 -4.58
CA HIS A 88 6.43 4.99 -5.71
C HIS A 88 6.58 6.34 -6.46
N LEU A 89 6.11 7.43 -5.86
CA LEU A 89 6.47 8.78 -6.29
C LEU A 89 7.77 9.17 -5.59
N LEU A 90 8.81 9.43 -6.38
CA LEU A 90 10.15 9.73 -5.88
C LEU A 90 10.17 10.92 -4.90
N PHE A 91 9.39 11.97 -5.20
CA PHE A 91 9.23 13.14 -4.32
C PHE A 91 8.62 12.82 -2.95
N HIS A 92 7.93 11.69 -2.81
CA HIS A 92 7.33 11.26 -1.54
C HIS A 92 8.22 10.27 -0.77
N MET A 93 9.29 9.76 -1.41
CA MET A 93 10.28 8.90 -0.75
C MET A 93 11.38 9.69 -0.02
N GLU A 94 11.59 10.96 -0.35
CA GLU A 94 12.63 11.84 0.24
C GLU A 94 12.23 12.49 1.59
N ALA A 95 11.13 12.06 2.23
CA ALA A 95 10.53 12.76 3.37
C ALA A 95 10.74 12.10 4.75
#